data_AF-A0A0K0EBC1-F1
#
_entry.id   AF-A0A0K0EBC1-F1
#
_cell.length_a   1.000
_cell.length_b   1.000
_cell.length_c   1.000
_cell.angle_alpha   90.00
_cell.angle_beta   90.00
_cell.angle_gamma   90.00
#
_symmetry.space_group_name_H-M   'P 1'
#
loop_
_entity.id
_entity.type
_entity.pdbx_description
1 polymer ?
#
loop_
_entity_poly.entity_id
_entity_poly.type
_entity_poly.pdbx_seq_one_letter_code
_entity_poly.pdbx_strand_id
1 'polypeptide(L)'
;MDESDPKILGCQVMIIITSGIRTIKTSLQERYGFPAYTQKSSKTDEILRDMRNYVEEALHKENYESVADKVEKHYKEIVNAETISCIVSDAKNSLDTVCRKKMSAVELLNYRDEQRLYSFNECLIIENFKEKTFSQFFVNEIRSILNTIERYKSENVIYNIPDNIDAIQRTVVFDSKHISESQLDEELKFVFEKVVIIYSTIFSERFSSKNYRSGIIKELMFLKICLHYIIFDMDRRLMRLKKYMKHFKEQYLRREIGQGTSKRLEDLIELPPCYFTNLKLQVDWSLKNLQA
;
A
#
# COMPACT_ATOMS: atom_id res chain seq x y z
N MET A 1 -14.63 15.00 31.55
CA MET A 1 -15.53 14.18 30.74
C MET A 1 -14.75 13.68 29.55
N ASP A 2 -14.78 12.43 29.11
CA ASP A 2 -15.08 11.11 29.68
C ASP A 2 -14.69 10.19 28.52
N GLU A 3 -13.69 9.31 28.66
CA GLU A 3 -13.18 8.45 27.58
C GLU A 3 -14.14 7.29 27.24
N SER A 4 -15.40 7.39 27.64
CA SER A 4 -16.38 6.32 27.60
C SER A 4 -17.52 6.56 26.59
N ASP A 5 -17.17 6.78 25.32
CA ASP A 5 -18.02 6.26 24.24
C ASP A 5 -17.24 5.86 22.97
N PRO A 6 -16.52 4.73 22.96
CA PRO A 6 -15.94 4.20 21.73
C PRO A 6 -16.96 3.44 20.86
N LYS A 7 -18.27 3.46 21.16
CA LYS A 7 -19.27 2.69 20.40
C LYS A 7 -19.84 3.38 19.16
N ILE A 8 -19.26 4.51 18.76
CA ILE A 8 -19.48 5.07 17.43
C ILE A 8 -18.17 5.06 16.66
N LEU A 9 -17.81 3.89 16.13
CA LEU A 9 -16.81 3.72 15.07
C LEU A 9 -17.30 4.45 13.82
N GLY A 10 -16.93 5.71 13.65
CA GLY A 10 -17.41 6.50 12.52
C GLY A 10 -16.56 6.38 11.26
N CYS A 11 -15.24 6.22 11.44
CA CYS A 11 -14.25 6.38 10.38
C CYS A 11 -12.88 5.88 10.82
N GLN A 12 -11.99 5.64 9.85
CA GLN A 12 -10.58 5.38 10.13
C GLN A 12 -9.85 6.67 10.47
N VAL A 13 -8.84 6.58 11.35
CA VAL A 13 -8.06 7.73 11.85
C VAL A 13 -6.56 7.46 11.68
N MET A 14 -5.84 8.49 11.24
CA MET A 14 -4.38 8.52 11.18
C MET A 14 -3.86 9.74 11.91
N ILE A 15 -2.86 9.55 12.77
CA ILE A 15 -2.13 10.62 13.44
C ILE A 15 -0.75 10.73 12.80
N ILE A 16 -0.42 11.91 12.28
CA ILE A 16 0.88 12.23 11.68
C ILE A 16 1.61 13.19 12.60
N ILE A 17 2.81 12.81 13.04
CA ILE A 17 3.70 13.65 13.83
C ILE A 17 4.90 14.01 12.97
N THR A 18 4.96 15.28 12.57
CA THR A 18 6.08 15.82 11.78
C THR A 18 6.64 17.04 12.47
N SER A 19 7.94 17.04 12.79
CA SER A 19 8.61 18.17 13.43
C SER A 19 7.91 18.72 14.70
N GLY A 20 7.26 17.85 15.48
CA GLY A 20 6.49 18.23 16.67
C GLY A 20 5.05 18.68 16.40
N ILE A 21 4.65 18.82 15.14
CA ILE A 21 3.29 19.14 14.73
C ILE A 21 2.49 17.84 14.61
N ARG A 22 1.39 17.75 15.36
CA ARG A 22 0.42 16.66 15.28
C ARG A 22 -0.69 17.03 14.31
N THR A 23 -0.80 16.29 13.22
CA THR A 23 -1.91 16.37 12.26
C THR A 23 -2.79 15.13 12.40
N ILE A 24 -4.10 15.33 12.47
CA ILE A 24 -5.08 14.24 12.51
C ILE A 24 -5.77 14.18 11.14
N LYS A 25 -5.76 12.99 10.53
CA LYS A 25 -6.50 12.69 9.31
C LYS A 25 -7.57 11.66 9.60
N THR A 26 -8.72 11.78 8.94
CA THR A 26 -9.83 10.83 9.09
C THR A 26 -10.42 10.48 7.74
N SER A 27 -10.94 9.26 7.57
CA SER A 27 -11.60 8.88 6.31
C SER A 27 -12.88 9.68 6.03
N LEU A 28 -13.38 10.47 6.99
CA LEU A 28 -14.51 11.40 6.77
C LEU A 28 -14.15 12.63 5.92
N GLN A 29 -12.93 13.15 6.05
CA GLN A 29 -12.53 14.45 5.48
C GLN A 29 -11.93 14.36 4.07
N GLU A 30 -11.53 13.16 3.64
CA GLU A 30 -10.59 12.97 2.52
C GLU A 30 -11.20 13.13 1.10
N ARG A 31 -12.38 13.74 0.95
CA ARG A 31 -12.90 14.12 -0.37
C ARG A 31 -12.33 15.42 -0.93
N TYR A 32 -11.84 16.34 -0.08
CA TYR A 32 -11.80 17.77 -0.44
C TYR A 32 -10.42 18.46 -0.44
N GLY A 33 -9.32 17.76 -0.12
CA GLY A 33 -8.04 18.43 0.10
C GLY A 33 -6.93 18.20 -0.93
N PHE A 34 -7.00 17.12 -1.71
CA PHE A 34 -5.83 16.67 -2.47
C PHE A 34 -5.94 16.99 -3.96
N PRO A 35 -4.89 17.58 -4.57
CA PRO A 35 -4.75 17.49 -6.01
C PRO A 35 -4.69 16.01 -6.40
N ALA A 36 -5.10 15.69 -7.63
CA ALA A 36 -4.82 14.36 -8.14
C ALA A 36 -3.31 14.11 -8.05
N TYR A 37 -2.91 12.92 -7.64
CA TYR A 37 -1.51 12.56 -7.44
C TYR A 37 -1.32 11.11 -7.83
N THR A 38 -0.27 10.83 -8.60
CA THR A 38 0.13 9.47 -8.95
C THR A 38 1.47 9.21 -8.30
N GLN A 39 1.54 8.16 -7.47
CA GLN A 39 2.80 7.69 -6.94
C GLN A 39 3.59 6.99 -8.04
N LYS A 40 4.60 7.68 -8.55
CA LYS A 40 5.52 7.14 -9.54
C LYS A 40 6.43 6.07 -8.95
N SER A 41 6.88 5.15 -9.81
CA SER A 41 8.04 4.30 -9.56
C SER A 41 9.20 5.11 -8.96
N SER A 42 9.78 4.63 -7.85
CA SER A 42 10.86 5.35 -7.16
C SER A 42 12.23 4.94 -7.69
N LYS A 43 13.28 5.72 -7.40
CA LYS A 43 14.67 5.30 -7.67
C LYS A 43 15.01 3.93 -7.07
N THR A 44 14.36 3.58 -5.95
CA THR A 44 14.47 2.24 -5.34
C THR A 44 14.04 1.13 -6.29
N ASP A 45 12.97 1.30 -7.07
CA ASP A 45 12.50 0.30 -8.02
C ASP A 45 13.50 0.08 -9.17
N GLU A 46 14.14 1.15 -9.65
CA GLU A 46 15.20 1.06 -10.65
C GLU A 46 16.41 0.29 -10.13
N ILE A 47 16.86 0.61 -8.91
CA ILE A 47 18.00 -0.06 -8.27
C ILE A 47 17.69 -1.54 -8.03
N LEU A 48 16.49 -1.87 -7.55
CA LEU A 48 16.10 -3.27 -7.35
C LEU A 48 16.00 -4.05 -8.65
N ARG A 49 15.57 -3.41 -9.75
CA ARG A 49 15.59 -4.03 -11.08
C ARG A 49 17.01 -4.31 -11.56
N ASP A 50 17.90 -3.33 -11.42
CA ASP A 50 19.32 -3.49 -11.74
C ASP A 50 19.97 -4.61 -10.94
N MET A 51 19.72 -4.65 -9.62
CA MET A 51 20.19 -5.72 -8.75
C MET A 51 19.70 -7.11 -9.17
N ARG A 52 18.40 -7.26 -9.49
CA ARG A 52 17.85 -8.55 -9.93
C ARG A 52 18.51 -9.02 -11.23
N ASN A 53 18.63 -8.13 -12.21
CA ASN A 53 19.31 -8.45 -13.47
C ASN A 53 20.78 -8.85 -13.22
N TYR A 54 21.49 -8.13 -12.36
CA TYR A 54 22.88 -8.45 -12.01
C TYR A 54 23.00 -9.81 -11.33
N VAL A 55 22.12 -10.14 -10.39
CA VAL A 55 22.11 -11.44 -9.70
C VAL A 55 21.87 -12.57 -10.69
N GLU A 56 20.88 -12.44 -11.59
CA GLU A 56 20.59 -13.43 -12.63
C GLU A 56 21.79 -13.65 -13.56
N GLU A 57 22.43 -12.56 -14.01
CA GLU A 57 23.64 -12.64 -14.84
C GLU A 57 24.83 -13.27 -14.11
N ALA A 58 25.07 -12.89 -12.86
CA ALA A 58 26.16 -13.41 -12.05
C ALA A 58 25.98 -14.92 -11.80
N LEU A 59 24.76 -15.38 -11.51
CA LEU A 59 24.47 -16.81 -11.35
C LEU A 59 24.70 -17.62 -12.63
N HIS A 60 24.56 -17.00 -13.79
CA HIS A 60 24.78 -17.66 -15.08
C HIS A 60 26.25 -17.67 -15.51
N LYS A 61 27.00 -16.60 -15.24
CA LYS A 61 28.34 -16.37 -15.78
C LYS A 61 29.47 -16.73 -14.79
N GLU A 62 29.18 -16.77 -13.50
CA GLU A 62 30.20 -16.84 -12.45
C GLU A 62 30.16 -18.16 -11.70
N ASN A 63 31.28 -18.49 -11.04
CA ASN A 63 31.30 -19.63 -10.14
C ASN A 63 30.44 -19.31 -8.91
N TYR A 64 29.52 -20.21 -8.54
CA TYR A 64 28.49 -19.95 -7.52
C TYR A 64 29.11 -19.35 -6.25
N GLU A 65 30.22 -19.92 -5.78
CA GLU A 65 30.95 -19.50 -4.57
C GLU A 65 31.39 -18.03 -4.56
N SER A 66 31.58 -17.41 -5.73
CA SER A 66 32.00 -16.02 -5.89
C SER A 66 30.84 -15.03 -6.07
N VAL A 67 29.62 -15.52 -6.28
CA VAL A 67 28.47 -14.68 -6.65
C VAL A 67 28.10 -13.72 -5.52
N ALA A 68 28.10 -14.18 -4.26
CA ALA A 68 27.73 -13.33 -3.14
C ALA A 68 28.64 -12.10 -2.98
N ASP A 69 29.96 -12.28 -3.10
CA ASP A 69 30.93 -11.18 -3.01
C ASP A 69 30.76 -10.18 -4.16
N LYS A 70 30.51 -10.69 -5.38
CA LYS A 70 30.24 -9.85 -6.56
C LYS A 70 28.96 -9.04 -6.42
N VAL A 71 27.87 -9.67 -5.96
CA VAL A 71 26.59 -9.00 -5.72
C VAL A 71 26.71 -7.97 -4.60
N GLU A 72 27.44 -8.27 -3.52
CA GLU A 72 27.68 -7.30 -2.44
C GLU A 72 28.52 -6.10 -2.92
N LYS A 73 29.53 -6.35 -3.77
CA LYS A 73 30.32 -5.28 -4.38
C LYS A 73 29.46 -4.41 -5.29
N HIS A 74 28.68 -5.00 -6.19
CA HIS A 74 27.76 -4.28 -7.08
C HIS A 74 26.74 -3.45 -6.29
N TYR A 75 26.16 -4.03 -5.23
CA TYR A 75 25.25 -3.31 -4.34
C TYR A 75 25.89 -2.05 -3.75
N LYS A 76 27.15 -2.13 -3.28
CA LYS A 76 27.87 -0.98 -2.72
C LYS A 76 28.21 0.08 -3.77
N GLU A 77 28.42 -0.33 -5.02
CA GLU A 77 28.70 0.59 -6.14
C GLU A 77 27.46 1.39 -6.53
N ILE A 78 26.30 0.73 -6.63
CA ILE A 78 25.05 1.38 -7.03
C ILE A 78 24.35 2.10 -5.87
N VAL A 79 24.45 1.58 -4.64
CA VAL A 79 23.88 2.21 -3.44
C VAL A 79 24.95 3.07 -2.78
N ASN A 80 25.10 4.28 -3.30
CA ASN A 80 26.10 5.26 -2.90
C ASN A 80 25.41 6.55 -2.40
N ALA A 81 26.21 7.52 -1.96
CA ALA A 81 25.67 8.76 -1.38
C ALA A 81 24.77 9.54 -2.35
N GLU A 82 25.06 9.50 -3.65
CA GLU A 82 24.26 10.17 -4.68
C GLU A 82 22.90 9.48 -4.84
N THR A 83 22.87 8.15 -4.99
CA THR A 83 21.60 7.41 -5.17
C THR A 83 20.74 7.47 -3.91
N ILE A 84 21.33 7.45 -2.72
CA ILE A 84 20.62 7.67 -1.45
C ILE A 84 20.00 9.06 -1.42
N SER A 85 20.75 10.09 -1.82
CA SER A 85 20.22 11.47 -1.91
C SER A 85 19.04 11.57 -2.87
N CYS A 86 19.11 10.90 -4.02
CA CYS A 86 18.00 10.82 -4.98
C CYS A 86 16.77 10.12 -4.38
N ILE A 87 16.93 8.96 -3.72
CA ILE A 87 15.82 8.25 -3.07
C ILE A 87 15.13 9.14 -2.03
N VAL A 88 15.91 9.83 -1.19
CA VAL A 88 15.36 10.73 -0.16
C VAL A 88 14.65 11.94 -0.81
N SER A 89 15.15 12.43 -1.93
CA SER A 89 14.57 13.56 -2.65
C SER A 89 13.27 13.18 -3.38
N ASP A 90 13.26 12.03 -4.07
CA ASP A 90 12.07 11.44 -4.70
C ASP A 90 10.96 11.26 -3.68
N ALA A 91 11.31 10.73 -2.51
CA ALA A 91 10.37 10.56 -1.41
C ALA A 91 9.79 11.93 -1.00
N LYS A 92 10.62 12.96 -0.75
CA LYS A 92 10.15 14.28 -0.30
C LYS A 92 9.23 14.97 -1.30
N ASN A 93 9.54 14.89 -2.58
CA ASN A 93 8.79 15.56 -3.63
C ASN A 93 7.50 14.83 -4.04
N SER A 94 7.29 13.63 -3.49
CA SER A 94 6.17 12.78 -3.88
C SER A 94 4.82 13.49 -3.67
N LEU A 95 4.53 14.06 -2.50
CA LEU A 95 3.26 14.78 -2.28
C LEU A 95 3.12 16.12 -3.04
N ASP A 96 4.23 16.77 -3.37
CA ASP A 96 4.22 18.14 -3.93
C ASP A 96 3.92 18.17 -5.44
N THR A 97 3.94 17.01 -6.11
CA THR A 97 3.63 16.93 -7.54
C THR A 97 2.14 16.84 -7.81
N VAL A 98 1.48 18.00 -7.93
CA VAL A 98 0.13 18.10 -8.50
C VAL A 98 0.09 17.40 -9.86
N CYS A 99 -0.67 16.31 -9.99
CA CYS A 99 -0.96 15.72 -11.28
C CYS A 99 -1.89 16.67 -12.04
N ARG A 100 -1.34 17.40 -13.02
CA ARG A 100 -2.10 18.35 -13.84
C ARG A 100 -3.08 17.66 -14.80
N LYS A 101 -2.88 16.36 -15.08
CA LYS A 101 -3.74 15.60 -16.00
C LYS A 101 -4.94 15.03 -15.23
N LYS A 102 -6.13 15.53 -15.55
CA LYS A 102 -7.40 14.88 -15.20
C LYS A 102 -7.56 13.63 -16.07
N MET A 103 -7.94 12.51 -15.46
CA MET A 103 -8.25 11.28 -16.20
C MET A 103 -9.72 11.26 -16.64
N SER A 104 -9.97 10.75 -17.83
CA SER A 104 -11.29 10.39 -18.32
C SER A 104 -11.84 9.16 -17.58
N ALA A 105 -13.15 8.91 -17.71
CA ALA A 105 -13.79 7.72 -17.13
C ALA A 105 -13.14 6.39 -17.59
N VAL A 106 -12.74 6.30 -18.85
CA VAL A 106 -12.09 5.11 -19.42
C VAL A 106 -10.68 4.93 -18.85
N GLU A 107 -9.93 6.02 -18.68
CA GLU A 107 -8.61 5.98 -18.04
C GLU A 107 -8.75 5.56 -16.56
N LEU A 108 -9.66 6.19 -15.80
CA LEU A 108 -9.91 5.85 -14.40
C LEU A 108 -10.29 4.37 -14.21
N LEU A 109 -11.06 3.80 -15.13
CA LEU A 109 -11.48 2.41 -15.07
C LEU A 109 -10.33 1.42 -15.30
N ASN A 110 -9.42 1.74 -16.22
CA ASN A 110 -8.36 0.83 -16.65
C ASN A 110 -7.01 1.09 -15.98
N TYR A 111 -6.89 2.17 -15.22
CA TYR A 111 -5.69 2.53 -14.52
C TYR A 111 -5.35 1.49 -13.43
N ARG A 112 -4.17 0.87 -13.53
CA ARG A 112 -3.70 -0.21 -12.63
C ARG A 112 -2.23 -0.09 -12.24
N ASP A 113 -1.47 0.71 -12.99
CA ASP A 113 -0.01 0.64 -12.99
C ASP A 113 0.60 1.15 -11.69
N GLU A 114 0.03 2.23 -11.15
CA GLU A 114 0.57 2.97 -10.01
C GLU A 114 -0.55 3.37 -9.05
N GLN A 115 -0.20 3.67 -7.80
CA GLN A 115 -1.19 4.15 -6.83
C GLN A 115 -1.57 5.61 -7.15
N ARG A 116 -2.87 5.92 -7.21
CA ARG A 116 -3.36 7.28 -7.48
C ARG A 116 -4.27 7.81 -6.38
N LEU A 117 -3.99 8.99 -5.88
CA LEU A 117 -4.98 9.81 -5.17
C LEU A 117 -5.80 10.58 -6.21
N TYR A 118 -7.12 10.44 -6.14
CA TYR A 118 -8.04 11.10 -7.06
C TYR A 118 -8.35 12.50 -6.61
N SER A 119 -8.45 13.40 -7.58
CA SER A 119 -9.04 14.72 -7.35
C SER A 119 -10.54 14.59 -7.08
N PHE A 120 -11.11 15.64 -6.47
CA PHE A 120 -12.55 15.75 -6.26
C PHE A 120 -13.39 15.45 -7.52
N ASN A 121 -12.98 15.99 -8.68
CA ASN A 121 -13.70 15.76 -9.94
C ASN A 121 -13.64 14.31 -10.41
N GLU A 122 -12.51 13.62 -10.18
CA GLU A 122 -12.36 12.21 -10.54
C GLU A 122 -13.19 11.32 -9.61
N CYS A 123 -13.24 11.64 -8.31
CA CYS A 123 -14.16 10.98 -7.37
C CYS A 123 -15.61 11.10 -7.83
N LEU A 124 -16.05 12.29 -8.30
CA LEU A 124 -17.41 12.46 -8.84
C LEU A 124 -17.66 11.59 -10.08
N ILE A 125 -16.67 11.41 -10.95
CA ILE A 125 -16.80 10.52 -12.12
C ILE A 125 -16.96 9.07 -11.65
N ILE A 126 -16.09 8.62 -10.73
CA ILE A 126 -16.09 7.25 -10.18
C ILE A 126 -17.41 6.95 -9.45
N GLU A 127 -17.92 7.89 -8.65
CA GLU A 127 -19.21 7.75 -7.94
C GLU A 127 -20.40 7.55 -8.89
N ASN A 128 -20.30 8.06 -10.12
CA ASN A 128 -21.34 7.94 -11.14
C ASN A 128 -21.19 6.69 -12.01
N PHE A 129 -20.18 5.85 -11.78
CA PHE A 129 -20.09 4.56 -12.45
C PHE A 129 -21.32 3.70 -12.12
N LYS A 130 -21.75 2.89 -13.09
CA LYS A 130 -22.71 1.82 -12.84
C LYS A 130 -22.05 0.75 -11.97
N GLU A 131 -22.84 -0.04 -11.26
CA GLU A 131 -22.35 -1.06 -10.31
C GLU A 131 -21.25 -1.94 -10.90
N LYS A 132 -21.47 -2.55 -12.07
CA LYS A 132 -20.47 -3.39 -12.77
C LYS A 132 -19.16 -2.64 -13.05
N THR A 133 -19.25 -1.39 -13.50
CA THR A 133 -18.08 -0.55 -13.80
C THR A 133 -17.35 -0.15 -12.52
N PHE A 134 -18.08 0.16 -11.46
CA PHE A 134 -17.51 0.47 -10.16
C PHE A 134 -16.84 -0.76 -9.53
N SER A 135 -17.43 -1.95 -9.67
CA SER A 135 -16.82 -3.22 -9.24
C SER A 135 -15.46 -3.44 -9.91
N GLN A 136 -15.39 -3.27 -11.24
CA GLN A 136 -14.13 -3.38 -11.98
C GLN A 136 -13.09 -2.34 -11.52
N PHE A 137 -13.51 -1.08 -11.36
CA PHE A 137 -12.66 -0.03 -10.80
C PHE A 137 -12.14 -0.42 -9.41
N PHE A 138 -13.04 -0.83 -8.51
CA PHE A 138 -12.72 -1.16 -7.13
C PHE A 138 -11.72 -2.31 -7.04
N VAL A 139 -11.93 -3.37 -7.82
CA VAL A 139 -11.00 -4.50 -7.92
C VAL A 139 -9.61 -4.05 -8.41
N ASN A 140 -9.56 -3.13 -9.38
CA ASN A 140 -8.29 -2.58 -9.86
C ASN A 140 -7.57 -1.77 -8.77
N GLU A 141 -8.32 -1.02 -7.97
CA GLU A 141 -7.77 -0.25 -6.87
C GLU A 141 -7.21 -1.13 -5.76
N ILE A 142 -7.97 -2.15 -5.36
CA ILE A 142 -7.49 -3.13 -4.37
C ILE A 142 -6.23 -3.82 -4.89
N ARG A 143 -6.20 -4.22 -6.17
CA ARG A 143 -5.01 -4.82 -6.80
C ARG A 143 -3.79 -3.89 -6.75
N SER A 144 -3.96 -2.61 -7.11
CA SER A 144 -2.88 -1.62 -7.09
C SER A 144 -2.31 -1.41 -5.68
N ILE A 145 -3.19 -1.34 -4.67
CA ILE A 145 -2.79 -1.21 -3.27
C ILE A 145 -2.05 -2.47 -2.79
N LEU A 146 -2.58 -3.67 -3.07
CA LEU A 146 -1.96 -4.93 -2.66
C LEU A 146 -0.59 -5.15 -3.31
N ASN A 147 -0.45 -4.83 -4.60
CA ASN A 147 0.85 -4.86 -5.28
C ASN A 147 1.83 -3.87 -4.67
N THR A 148 1.37 -2.69 -4.27
CA THR A 148 2.21 -1.73 -3.56
C THR A 148 2.66 -2.28 -2.22
N ILE A 149 1.78 -2.89 -1.43
CA ILE A 149 2.13 -3.52 -0.15
C ILE A 149 3.13 -4.67 -0.35
N GLU A 150 2.91 -5.54 -1.34
CA GLU A 150 3.81 -6.66 -1.64
C GLU A 150 5.25 -6.18 -1.89
N ARG A 151 5.43 -5.05 -2.59
CA ARG A 151 6.76 -4.49 -2.86
C ARG A 151 7.56 -4.11 -1.60
N TYR A 152 6.89 -3.80 -0.49
CA TYR A 152 7.51 -3.36 0.77
C TYR A 152 7.49 -4.43 1.87
N LYS A 153 6.60 -5.43 1.73
CA LYS A 153 6.50 -6.59 2.60
C LYS A 153 7.81 -7.39 2.58
N SER A 154 8.21 -7.90 3.74
CA SER A 154 9.37 -8.80 3.85
C SER A 154 9.02 -10.18 3.30
N GLU A 155 9.90 -10.77 2.49
CA GLU A 155 9.64 -12.03 1.77
C GLU A 155 9.32 -13.22 2.69
N ASN A 156 9.82 -13.20 3.93
CA ASN A 156 9.62 -14.23 4.94
C ASN A 156 8.36 -14.05 5.80
N VAL A 157 7.57 -13.00 5.56
CA VAL A 157 6.37 -12.70 6.36
C VAL A 157 5.12 -13.08 5.58
N ILE A 158 4.23 -13.83 6.22
CA ILE A 158 2.94 -14.22 5.63
C ILE A 158 1.87 -13.26 6.14
N TYR A 159 1.12 -12.66 5.22
CA TYR A 159 -0.06 -11.85 5.53
C TYR A 159 -1.30 -12.71 5.30
N ASN A 160 -2.07 -12.93 6.37
CA ASN A 160 -3.29 -13.73 6.36
C ASN A 160 -4.52 -12.83 6.28
N ILE A 161 -5.61 -13.33 5.68
CA ILE A 161 -6.91 -12.66 5.75
C ILE A 161 -7.30 -12.47 7.22
N PRO A 162 -7.69 -11.27 7.65
CA PRO A 162 -8.11 -11.05 9.03
C PRO A 162 -9.45 -11.74 9.32
N ASP A 163 -9.62 -12.22 10.55
CA ASP A 163 -10.85 -12.91 10.97
C ASP A 163 -11.94 -11.95 11.47
N ASN A 164 -11.58 -10.68 11.70
CA ASN A 164 -12.46 -9.63 12.23
C ASN A 164 -12.10 -8.25 11.69
N ILE A 165 -12.83 -7.22 12.12
CA ILE A 165 -12.64 -5.82 11.68
C ILE A 165 -11.80 -4.96 12.64
N ASP A 166 -11.10 -5.54 13.61
CA ASP A 166 -10.39 -4.78 14.66
C ASP A 166 -9.32 -3.84 14.06
N ALA A 167 -8.69 -4.26 12.96
CA ALA A 167 -7.72 -3.45 12.24
C ALA A 167 -8.31 -2.11 11.75
N ILE A 168 -9.60 -2.03 11.42
CA ILE A 168 -10.25 -0.77 11.05
C ILE A 168 -10.32 0.19 12.23
N GLN A 169 -10.51 -0.32 13.45
CA GLN A 169 -10.63 0.48 14.68
C GLN A 169 -9.30 1.05 15.13
N ARG A 170 -8.19 0.37 14.77
CA ARG A 170 -6.84 0.82 15.09
C ARG A 170 -6.51 2.13 14.37
N THR A 171 -6.09 3.12 15.15
CA THR A 171 -5.53 4.37 14.63
C THR A 171 -4.13 4.12 14.09
N VAL A 172 -3.87 4.56 12.86
CA VAL A 172 -2.52 4.52 12.28
C VAL A 172 -1.72 5.66 12.88
N VAL A 173 -0.58 5.38 13.52
CA VAL A 173 0.30 6.41 14.10
C VAL A 173 1.59 6.46 13.30
N PHE A 174 1.86 7.61 12.70
CA PHE A 174 3.06 7.86 11.95
C PHE A 174 3.87 8.98 12.60
N ASP A 175 4.97 8.62 13.25
CA ASP A 175 5.95 9.57 13.78
C ASP A 175 7.19 9.58 12.89
N SER A 176 7.33 10.62 12.08
CA SER A 176 8.44 10.76 11.13
C SER A 176 9.84 10.79 11.77
N LYS A 177 9.96 11.02 13.09
CA LYS A 177 11.24 11.03 13.83
C LYS A 177 11.47 9.77 14.63
N HIS A 178 10.42 9.18 15.19
CA HIS A 178 10.54 8.13 16.21
C HIS A 178 10.02 6.75 15.80
N ILE A 179 9.30 6.61 14.67
CA ILE A 179 8.85 5.30 14.21
C ILE A 179 10.07 4.41 13.90
N SER A 180 10.04 3.15 14.32
CA SER A 180 11.10 2.17 14.03
C SER A 180 10.82 1.40 12.74
N GLU A 181 11.84 0.72 12.18
CA GLU A 181 11.64 -0.16 11.01
C GLU A 181 10.66 -1.31 11.31
N SER A 182 10.69 -1.88 12.52
CA SER A 182 9.72 -2.91 12.95
C SER A 182 8.30 -2.36 13.01
N GLN A 183 8.11 -1.15 13.54
CA GLN A 183 6.79 -0.52 13.57
C GLN A 183 6.28 -0.20 12.16
N LEU A 184 7.14 0.21 11.22
CA LEU A 184 6.74 0.39 9.82
C LEU A 184 6.25 -0.92 9.19
N ASP A 185 6.91 -2.05 9.47
CA ASP A 185 6.47 -3.37 9.01
C ASP A 185 5.13 -3.79 9.61
N GLU A 186 4.90 -3.47 10.89
CA GLU A 186 3.62 -3.67 11.56
C GLU A 186 2.53 -2.78 10.95
N GLU A 187 2.78 -1.48 10.76
CA GLU A 187 1.83 -0.56 10.12
C GLU A 187 1.48 -1.00 8.70
N LEU A 188 2.46 -1.49 7.93
CA LEU A 188 2.23 -2.03 6.59
C LEU A 188 1.28 -3.24 6.63
N LYS A 189 1.48 -4.15 7.58
CA LYS A 189 0.59 -5.29 7.80
C LYS A 189 -0.82 -4.85 8.19
N PHE A 190 -0.95 -3.86 9.08
CA PHE A 190 -2.26 -3.34 9.47
C PHE A 190 -2.97 -2.64 8.31
N VAL A 191 -2.26 -1.93 7.44
CA VAL A 191 -2.85 -1.38 6.21
C VAL A 191 -3.33 -2.51 5.30
N PHE A 192 -2.58 -3.61 5.16
CA PHE A 192 -3.05 -4.79 4.43
C PHE A 192 -4.36 -5.34 5.01
N GLU A 193 -4.44 -5.55 6.32
CA GLU A 193 -5.65 -6.06 6.97
C GLU A 193 -6.84 -5.14 6.70
N LYS A 194 -6.65 -3.82 6.84
CA LYS A 194 -7.68 -2.81 6.51
C LYS A 194 -8.10 -2.88 5.04
N VAL A 195 -7.17 -3.07 4.09
CA VAL A 195 -7.47 -3.21 2.66
C VAL A 195 -8.33 -4.44 2.39
N VAL A 196 -8.02 -5.57 3.02
CA VAL A 196 -8.82 -6.80 2.89
C VAL A 196 -10.22 -6.62 3.47
N ILE A 197 -10.32 -5.97 4.63
CA ILE A 197 -11.60 -5.63 5.25
C ILE A 197 -12.43 -4.73 4.32
N ILE A 198 -11.84 -3.68 3.75
CA ILE A 198 -12.54 -2.83 2.78
C ILE A 198 -12.90 -3.62 1.51
N TYR A 199 -12.04 -4.48 0.99
CA TYR A 199 -12.34 -5.33 -0.18
C TYR A 199 -13.60 -6.18 0.04
N SER A 200 -13.82 -6.70 1.25
CA SER A 200 -14.99 -7.52 1.56
C SER A 200 -16.34 -6.84 1.27
N THR A 201 -16.37 -5.50 1.22
CA THR A 201 -17.57 -4.71 0.89
C THR A 201 -18.11 -4.98 -0.51
N ILE A 202 -17.29 -5.49 -1.45
CA ILE A 202 -17.73 -5.85 -2.81
C ILE A 202 -18.80 -6.94 -2.80
N PHE A 203 -18.83 -7.77 -1.75
CA PHE A 203 -19.78 -8.86 -1.58
C PHE A 203 -21.04 -8.43 -0.81
N SER A 204 -21.14 -7.15 -0.41
CA SER A 204 -22.30 -6.61 0.29
C SER A 204 -23.49 -6.44 -0.64
N GLU A 205 -24.68 -6.76 -0.15
CA GLU A 205 -25.95 -6.43 -0.83
C GLU A 205 -26.13 -4.92 -0.99
N ARG A 206 -25.46 -4.12 -0.15
CA ARG A 206 -25.47 -2.65 -0.20
C ARG A 206 -24.53 -2.08 -1.26
N PHE A 207 -23.70 -2.89 -1.91
CA PHE A 207 -22.73 -2.44 -2.91
C PHE A 207 -23.36 -1.77 -4.12
N SER A 208 -24.61 -2.09 -4.45
CA SER A 208 -25.39 -1.42 -5.50
C SER A 208 -25.66 0.07 -5.19
N SER A 209 -25.70 0.45 -3.91
CA SER A 209 -25.99 1.80 -3.45
C SER A 209 -24.86 2.77 -3.82
N LYS A 210 -25.23 3.92 -4.39
CA LYS A 210 -24.28 5.00 -4.71
C LYS A 210 -23.61 5.56 -3.45
N ASN A 211 -24.37 5.74 -2.36
CA ASN A 211 -23.85 6.25 -1.09
C ASN A 211 -22.83 5.29 -0.50
N TYR A 212 -23.14 4.00 -0.50
CA TYR A 212 -22.23 2.96 -0.03
C TYR A 212 -20.92 2.94 -0.82
N ARG A 213 -21.00 2.99 -2.15
CA ARG A 213 -19.81 3.08 -3.02
C ARG A 213 -19.02 4.36 -2.81
N SER A 214 -19.69 5.48 -2.57
CA SER A 214 -19.03 6.73 -2.22
C SER A 214 -18.29 6.66 -0.88
N GLY A 215 -18.84 5.92 0.10
CA GLY A 215 -18.14 5.56 1.33
C GLY A 215 -16.88 4.74 1.07
N ILE A 216 -16.95 3.73 0.21
CA ILE A 216 -15.78 2.91 -0.19
C ILE A 216 -14.67 3.78 -0.76
N ILE A 217 -15.00 4.73 -1.65
CA ILE A 217 -14.00 5.65 -2.24
C ILE A 217 -13.26 6.42 -1.14
N LYS A 218 -13.97 6.94 -0.12
CA LYS A 218 -13.35 7.64 1.00
C LYS A 218 -12.36 6.75 1.76
N GLU A 219 -12.77 5.52 2.05
CA GLU A 219 -11.93 4.55 2.76
C GLU A 219 -10.69 4.17 1.95
N LEU A 220 -10.84 3.97 0.63
CA LEU A 220 -9.70 3.73 -0.27
C LEU A 220 -8.72 4.90 -0.29
N MET A 221 -9.24 6.13 -0.40
CA MET A 221 -8.41 7.34 -0.41
C MET A 221 -7.63 7.48 0.90
N PHE A 222 -8.28 7.23 2.04
CA PHE A 222 -7.62 7.21 3.34
C PHE A 222 -6.51 6.16 3.42
N LEU A 223 -6.79 4.91 3.01
CA LEU A 223 -5.80 3.83 3.03
C LEU A 223 -4.60 4.12 2.15
N LYS A 224 -4.83 4.73 0.98
CA LYS A 224 -3.75 5.18 0.10
C LYS A 224 -2.86 6.24 0.74
N ILE A 225 -3.44 7.19 1.47
CA ILE A 225 -2.67 8.20 2.22
C ILE A 225 -1.85 7.52 3.31
N CYS A 226 -2.44 6.63 4.11
CA CYS A 226 -1.71 5.88 5.13
C CYS A 226 -0.53 5.11 4.52
N LEU A 227 -0.80 4.36 3.45
CA LEU A 227 0.22 3.58 2.75
C LEU A 227 1.34 4.48 2.22
N HIS A 228 0.99 5.65 1.69
CA HIS A 228 1.96 6.61 1.18
C HIS A 228 2.95 7.09 2.24
N TYR A 229 2.49 7.45 3.44
CA TYR A 229 3.40 7.86 4.53
C TYR A 229 4.30 6.71 4.99
N ILE A 230 3.76 5.50 5.10
CA ILE A 230 4.51 4.31 5.52
C ILE A 230 5.63 4.04 4.51
N ILE A 231 5.28 3.87 3.23
CA ILE A 231 6.26 3.51 2.20
C ILE A 231 7.27 4.63 1.92
N PHE A 232 6.87 5.90 2.07
CA PHE A 232 7.78 7.05 2.03
C PHE A 232 8.91 6.87 3.06
N ASP A 233 8.57 6.53 4.31
CA ASP A 233 9.59 6.38 5.34
C ASP A 233 10.40 5.11 5.18
N MET A 234 9.78 4.03 4.70
CA MET A 234 10.49 2.79 4.36
C MET A 234 11.52 3.02 3.25
N ASP A 235 11.19 3.78 2.20
CA ASP A 235 12.15 4.14 1.14
C ASP A 235 13.24 5.08 1.65
N ARG A 236 12.88 6.11 2.44
CA ARG A 236 13.84 7.02 3.09
C ARG A 236 14.88 6.27 3.91
N ARG A 237 14.49 5.16 4.54
CA ARG A 237 15.36 4.28 5.35
C ARG A 237 16.01 3.15 4.55
N LEU A 238 15.79 3.11 3.24
CA LEU A 238 16.29 2.09 2.32
C LEU A 238 15.84 0.67 2.70
N MET A 239 14.69 0.53 3.38
CA MET A 239 14.25 -0.76 3.93
C MET A 239 14.11 -1.83 2.85
N ARG A 240 13.56 -1.50 1.68
CA ARG A 240 13.43 -2.46 0.56
C ARG A 240 14.79 -2.96 0.07
N LEU A 241 15.78 -2.08 -0.06
CA LEU A 241 17.15 -2.44 -0.46
C LEU A 241 17.82 -3.34 0.59
N LYS A 242 17.70 -2.97 1.87
CA LYS A 242 18.21 -3.78 3.00
C LYS A 242 17.56 -5.17 3.03
N LYS A 243 16.24 -5.23 2.88
CA LYS A 243 15.47 -6.49 2.87
C LYS A 243 15.87 -7.37 1.69
N TYR A 244 15.97 -6.79 0.49
CA TYR A 244 16.44 -7.50 -0.69
C TYR A 244 17.81 -8.13 -0.48
N MET A 245 18.79 -7.36 0.00
CA MET A 245 20.13 -7.89 0.26
C MET A 245 20.16 -8.95 1.36
N LYS A 246 19.38 -8.77 2.43
CA LYS A 246 19.22 -9.79 3.47
C LYS A 246 18.66 -11.09 2.89
N HIS A 247 17.60 -10.99 2.11
CA HIS A 247 16.93 -12.15 1.51
C HIS A 247 17.83 -12.87 0.51
N PHE A 248 18.52 -12.13 -0.37
CA PHE A 248 19.51 -12.68 -1.28
C PHE A 248 20.59 -13.48 -0.54
N LYS A 249 21.17 -12.92 0.53
CA LYS A 249 22.18 -13.63 1.33
C LYS A 249 21.64 -14.90 1.96
N GLU A 250 20.43 -14.87 2.50
CA GLU A 250 19.77 -16.05 3.08
C GLU A 250 19.53 -17.15 2.04
N GLN A 251 18.96 -16.81 0.87
CA GLN A 251 18.76 -17.77 -0.23
C GLN A 251 20.09 -18.32 -0.76
N TYR A 252 21.09 -17.46 -0.92
CA TYR A 252 22.41 -17.84 -1.41
C TYR A 252 23.07 -18.87 -0.50
N LEU A 253 23.04 -18.64 0.82
CA LEU A 253 23.60 -19.57 1.81
C LEU A 253 22.88 -20.92 1.81
N ARG A 254 21.58 -20.93 1.51
CA ARG A 254 20.77 -22.17 1.41
C ARG A 254 20.82 -22.85 0.05
N ARG A 255 21.42 -22.22 -0.98
CA ARG A 255 21.35 -22.65 -2.38
C ARG A 255 19.92 -22.71 -2.93
N GLU A 256 19.06 -21.82 -2.46
CA GLU A 256 17.64 -21.74 -2.78
C GLU A 256 17.30 -20.55 -3.67
N ILE A 257 18.28 -19.90 -4.30
CA ILE A 257 17.99 -18.76 -5.18
C ILE A 257 17.08 -19.23 -6.33
N GLY A 258 15.95 -18.55 -6.49
CA GLY A 258 14.93 -18.88 -7.49
C GLY A 258 13.86 -19.88 -7.02
N GLN A 259 13.92 -20.42 -5.80
CA GLN A 259 12.92 -21.37 -5.28
C GLN A 259 11.68 -20.71 -4.65
N GLY A 260 11.42 -19.43 -4.95
CA GLY A 260 10.30 -18.68 -4.35
C GLY A 260 8.93 -19.20 -4.79
N THR A 261 8.09 -19.57 -3.82
CA THR A 261 6.66 -19.87 -4.01
C THR A 261 5.80 -18.82 -3.32
N SER A 262 6.04 -17.53 -3.59
CA SER A 262 5.22 -16.48 -2.96
C SER A 262 3.87 -16.40 -3.65
N LYS A 263 2.80 -16.78 -2.94
CA LYS A 263 1.45 -16.35 -3.30
C LYS A 263 1.43 -14.82 -3.25
N ARG A 264 1.03 -14.20 -4.35
CA ARG A 264 0.97 -12.75 -4.43
C ARG A 264 -0.20 -12.27 -3.58
N LEU A 265 -0.06 -11.15 -2.90
CA LEU A 265 -1.15 -10.57 -2.13
C LEU A 265 -2.38 -10.33 -3.02
N GLU A 266 -2.20 -9.96 -4.29
CA GLU A 266 -3.33 -9.77 -5.21
C GLU A 266 -4.12 -11.05 -5.51
N ASP A 267 -3.55 -12.24 -5.30
CA ASP A 267 -4.24 -13.53 -5.49
C ASP A 267 -5.46 -13.64 -4.55
N LEU A 268 -5.51 -12.86 -3.47
CA LEU A 268 -6.66 -12.80 -2.57
C LEU A 268 -7.95 -12.37 -3.26
N ILE A 269 -7.84 -11.58 -4.33
CA ILE A 269 -9.00 -11.06 -5.08
C ILE A 269 -9.72 -12.20 -5.79
N GLU A 270 -8.99 -13.23 -6.19
CA GLU A 270 -9.50 -14.40 -6.91
C GLU A 270 -10.10 -15.46 -5.95
N LEU A 271 -10.07 -15.22 -4.64
CA LEU A 271 -10.65 -16.14 -3.66
C LEU A 271 -12.18 -16.11 -3.68
N PRO A 272 -12.84 -17.24 -3.40
CA PRO A 272 -14.28 -17.30 -3.29
C PRO A 272 -14.85 -16.33 -2.23
N PRO A 273 -16.07 -15.80 -2.41
CA PRO A 273 -16.70 -14.88 -1.46
C PRO A 273 -16.82 -15.41 -0.02
N CYS A 274 -16.86 -16.74 0.17
CA CYS A 274 -16.97 -17.37 1.49
C CYS A 274 -15.81 -17.02 2.44
N TYR A 275 -14.63 -16.68 1.91
CA TYR A 275 -13.48 -16.22 2.69
C TYR A 275 -13.69 -14.83 3.31
N PHE A 276 -14.67 -14.06 2.82
CA PHE A 276 -14.91 -12.68 3.22
C PHE A 276 -16.25 -12.46 3.91
N THR A 277 -17.10 -13.50 4.01
CA THR A 277 -18.48 -13.37 4.54
C THR A 277 -18.52 -12.75 5.92
N ASN A 278 -17.66 -13.19 6.84
CA ASN A 278 -17.65 -12.67 8.22
C ASN A 278 -17.23 -11.20 8.27
N LEU A 279 -16.16 -10.85 7.54
CA LEU A 279 -15.68 -9.47 7.41
C LEU A 279 -16.76 -8.56 6.83
N LYS A 280 -17.38 -8.97 5.72
CA LYS A 280 -18.46 -8.25 5.05
C LYS A 280 -19.59 -7.91 6.02
N LEU A 281 -20.08 -8.90 6.78
CA LEU A 281 -21.18 -8.70 7.74
C LEU A 281 -20.82 -7.70 8.83
N GLN A 282 -19.60 -7.80 9.38
CA GLN A 282 -19.12 -6.86 10.40
C GLN A 282 -18.96 -5.44 9.83
N VAL A 283 -18.39 -5.31 8.63
CA VAL A 283 -18.20 -4.01 7.97
C VAL A 283 -19.53 -3.31 7.71
N ASP A 284 -20.53 -4.03 7.20
CA ASP A 284 -21.85 -3.49 6.89
C ASP A 284 -22.55 -2.88 8.12
N TRP A 285 -22.27 -3.44 9.31
CA TRP A 285 -22.78 -2.93 10.58
C TRP A 285 -21.93 -1.81 11.18
N SER A 286 -20.62 -1.83 10.98
CA SER A 286 -19.69 -0.99 11.74
C SER A 286 -19.19 0.27 11.03
N LEU A 287 -19.09 0.31 9.69
CA LEU A 287 -18.59 1.49 9.00
C LEU A 287 -19.72 2.49 8.65
N LYS A 288 -19.90 3.53 9.48
CA LYS A 288 -20.86 4.62 9.20
C LYS A 288 -20.61 5.35 7.89
N ASN A 289 -19.34 5.47 7.47
CA ASN A 289 -18.99 6.08 6.18
C ASN A 289 -19.64 5.42 4.97
N LEU A 290 -19.95 4.13 5.08
CA LEU A 290 -20.63 3.38 4.03
C LEU A 290 -22.15 3.60 4.04
N GLN A 291 -22.70 4.19 5.11
CA GLN A 291 -24.12 4.43 5.29
C GLN A 291 -24.51 5.90 5.06
N ALA A 292 -23.53 6.81 4.99
CA ALA A 292 -23.71 8.25 4.82
C ALA A 292 -23.90 8.68 3.36
#